data_AF-A0A440A2I6-F1
#
_entry.id   AF-A0A440A2I6-F1
#
_cell.length_a   1.000
_cell.length_b   1.000
_cell.length_c   1.000
_cell.angle_alpha   90.00
_cell.angle_beta   90.00
_cell.angle_gamma   90.00
#
_symmetry.space_group_name_H-M   'P 1'
#
loop_
_entity.id
_entity.type
_entity.pdbx_description
1 polymer ?
#
loop_
_entity_poly.entity_id
_entity_poly.type
_entity_poly.pdbx_seq_one_letter_code
_entity_poly.pdbx_strand_id
1 'polypeptide(L)'
;MTEIVFQRGGDYLEAFNKDAIVVADILSLVVTRAPEDDADMVGIPISAQAESFEALRAAGHEPHLIAKPEALDEVWRRTHADFKGTVDSRRTLMVFRSGGPTLVPLDDLTPAEVARLYPRDEL
;
A
#
# COMPACT_ATOMS: atom_id res chain seq x y z
N MET A 1 -10.31 6.63 14.01
CA MET A 1 -9.11 5.77 14.07
C MET A 1 -8.68 5.59 12.64
N THR A 2 -7.47 6.01 12.29
CA THR A 2 -7.03 5.99 10.88
C THR A 2 -6.37 4.65 10.59
N GLU A 3 -6.78 3.98 9.52
CA GLU A 3 -6.20 2.72 9.09
C GLU A 3 -4.79 2.93 8.53
N ILE A 4 -3.87 2.05 8.89
CA ILE A 4 -2.51 1.98 8.33
C ILE A 4 -2.37 0.64 7.61
N VAL A 5 -2.11 0.69 6.32
CA VAL A 5 -2.05 -0.51 5.49
C VAL A 5 -0.62 -1.02 5.40
N PHE A 6 -0.42 -2.27 5.78
CA PHE A 6 0.82 -3.00 5.63
C PHE A 6 0.70 -4.08 4.57
N GLN A 7 1.75 -4.24 3.77
CA GLN A 7 1.94 -5.35 2.84
C GLN A 7 3.14 -6.18 3.29
N ARG A 8 3.14 -7.48 3.01
CA ARG A 8 4.29 -8.34 3.30
C ARG A 8 5.32 -8.25 2.17
N GLY A 9 6.54 -7.82 2.51
CA GLY A 9 7.73 -7.83 1.66
C GLY A 9 8.80 -8.73 2.25
N GLY A 10 8.85 -10.01 1.84
CA GLY A 10 9.76 -11.00 2.42
C GLY A 10 9.57 -11.19 3.92
N ASP A 11 10.59 -10.81 4.70
CA ASP A 11 10.63 -10.87 6.17
C ASP A 11 10.20 -9.56 6.86
N TYR A 12 9.71 -8.60 6.08
CA TYR A 12 9.23 -7.29 6.55
C TYR A 12 7.75 -7.09 6.27
N LEU A 13 7.12 -6.25 7.09
CA LEU A 13 5.85 -5.61 6.81
C LEU A 13 6.13 -4.16 6.40
N GLU A 14 5.64 -3.78 5.23
CA GLU A 14 5.97 -2.53 4.58
C GLU A 14 4.72 -1.65 4.50
N ALA A 15 4.86 -0.41 4.94
CA ALA A 15 3.90 0.66 4.72
C ALA A 15 4.48 1.68 3.73
N PHE A 16 3.60 2.31 2.95
CA PHE A 16 3.99 3.18 1.85
C PHE A 16 3.30 4.55 1.93
N ASN A 17 3.89 5.55 1.27
CA ASN A 17 3.36 6.91 1.15
C ASN A 17 3.04 7.53 2.54
N LYS A 18 1.84 8.08 2.71
CA LYS A 18 1.37 8.70 3.96
C LYS A 18 1.49 7.76 5.17
N ASP A 19 1.23 6.47 4.99
CA ASP A 19 1.32 5.49 6.06
C ASP A 19 2.77 5.30 6.51
N ALA A 20 3.71 5.33 5.57
CA ALA A 20 5.13 5.21 5.88
C ALA A 20 5.60 6.35 6.80
N ILE A 21 5.15 7.57 6.52
CA ILE A 21 5.49 8.76 7.31
C ILE A 21 4.91 8.64 8.73
N VAL A 22 3.65 8.24 8.85
CA VAL A 22 2.96 8.07 10.15
C VAL A 22 3.63 6.98 10.98
N VAL A 23 3.90 5.82 10.38
CA VAL A 23 4.55 4.69 11.07
C VAL A 23 5.97 5.07 11.50
N ALA A 24 6.71 5.76 10.63
CA ALA A 24 8.07 6.19 10.94
C ALA A 24 8.11 7.18 12.11
N ASP A 25 7.19 8.14 12.18
CA ASP A 25 7.09 9.08 13.29
C ASP A 25 6.79 8.37 14.62
N ILE A 26 5.74 7.52 14.65
CA ILE A 26 5.31 6.83 15.87
C ILE A 26 6.37 5.86 16.38
N LEU A 27 7.01 5.10 15.49
CA LEU A 27 7.98 4.07 15.85
C LEU A 27 9.42 4.59 15.86
N SER A 28 9.64 5.89 15.61
CA SER A 28 10.98 6.50 15.49
C SER A 28 11.88 5.77 14.48
N LEU A 29 11.32 5.41 13.33
CA LEU A 29 12.01 4.76 12.21
C LEU A 29 12.40 5.78 11.14
N VAL A 30 13.26 5.35 10.23
CA VAL A 30 13.67 6.16 9.07
C VAL A 30 12.78 5.83 7.88
N VAL A 31 12.20 6.86 7.24
CA VAL A 31 11.55 6.72 5.94
C VAL A 31 12.60 6.52 4.86
N THR A 32 12.43 5.48 4.07
CA THR A 32 13.25 5.11 2.91
C THR A 32 12.46 5.30 1.63
N ARG A 33 13.09 5.02 0.47
CA ARG A 33 12.46 5.12 -0.84
C ARG A 33 12.30 3.76 -1.46
N ALA A 34 11.09 3.43 -1.90
CA ALA A 34 10.78 2.18 -2.58
C ALA A 34 11.54 2.12 -3.93
N PRO A 35 12.20 0.99 -4.25
CA PRO A 35 13.02 0.90 -5.45
C PRO A 35 12.21 0.89 -6.76
N GLU A 36 10.93 0.51 -6.72
CA GLU A 36 10.09 0.37 -7.92
C GLU A 36 9.59 1.70 -8.47
N ASP A 37 9.23 2.63 -7.59
CA ASP A 37 8.55 3.87 -7.97
C ASP A 37 8.95 5.09 -7.14
N ASP A 38 10.01 4.98 -6.32
CA ASP A 38 10.48 6.04 -5.44
C ASP A 38 9.36 6.54 -4.50
N ALA A 39 8.47 5.66 -4.02
CA ALA A 39 7.50 6.04 -2.99
C ALA A 39 8.17 6.09 -1.60
N ASP A 40 7.62 6.91 -0.68
CA ASP A 40 8.01 6.83 0.73
C ASP A 40 7.67 5.43 1.28
N MET A 41 8.60 4.83 2.01
CA MET A 41 8.47 3.45 2.49
C MET A 41 9.10 3.29 3.87
N VAL A 42 8.45 2.52 4.72
CA VAL A 42 9.02 2.03 5.98
C VAL A 42 8.72 0.55 6.13
N GLY A 43 9.73 -0.21 6.55
CA GLY A 43 9.61 -1.64 6.82
C GLY A 43 9.79 -1.92 8.32
N ILE A 44 8.92 -2.73 8.89
CA ILE A 44 9.11 -3.34 10.20
C ILE A 44 9.40 -4.83 10.04
N PRO A 45 10.38 -5.41 10.74
CA PRO A 45 10.57 -6.87 10.72
C PRO A 45 9.31 -7.59 11.20
N ILE A 46 8.95 -8.72 10.57
CA ILE A 46 7.79 -9.53 11.00
C ILE A 46 7.93 -9.96 12.48
N SER A 47 9.15 -10.21 12.94
CA SER A 47 9.42 -10.54 14.35
C SER A 47 9.04 -9.41 15.33
N ALA A 48 8.97 -8.16 14.87
CA ALA A 48 8.59 -7.00 15.66
C ALA A 48 7.12 -6.57 15.45
N GLN A 49 6.33 -7.36 14.70
CA GLN A 49 4.95 -7.00 14.34
C GLN A 49 4.08 -6.72 15.57
N ALA A 50 4.10 -7.61 16.57
CA ALA A 50 3.21 -7.51 17.72
C ALA A 50 3.42 -6.20 18.49
N GLU A 51 4.68 -5.90 18.84
CA GLU A 51 5.08 -4.68 19.54
C GLU A 51 4.79 -3.42 18.71
N SER A 52 5.15 -3.43 17.42
CA SER A 52 4.91 -2.30 16.52
C SER A 52 3.41 -2.01 16.39
N PHE A 53 2.58 -3.05 16.23
CA PHE A 53 1.14 -2.89 16.08
C PHE A 53 0.48 -2.41 17.37
N GLU A 54 0.97 -2.84 18.54
CA GLU A 54 0.52 -2.32 19.83
C GLU A 54 0.82 -0.83 19.96
N ALA A 55 2.02 -0.39 19.60
CA ALA A 55 2.41 1.02 19.64
C ALA A 55 1.54 1.88 18.69
N LEU A 56 1.27 1.40 17.46
CA LEU A 56 0.40 2.10 16.52
C LEU A 56 -1.05 2.22 17.05
N ARG A 57 -1.58 1.16 17.66
CA ARG A 57 -2.92 1.19 18.31
C ARG A 57 -2.96 2.14 19.49
N ALA A 58 -1.92 2.14 20.33
CA ALA A 58 -1.80 3.09 21.44
C ALA A 58 -1.77 4.55 20.95
N ALA A 59 -1.25 4.80 19.75
CA ALA A 59 -1.26 6.09 19.07
C ALA A 59 -2.59 6.41 18.34
N GLY A 60 -3.60 5.53 18.39
CA GLY A 60 -4.92 5.76 17.79
C GLY A 60 -5.04 5.38 16.31
N HIS A 61 -4.15 4.51 15.82
CA HIS A 61 -4.16 3.97 14.46
C HIS A 61 -4.48 2.47 14.47
N GLU A 62 -5.21 1.98 13.45
CA GLU A 62 -5.46 0.54 13.32
C GLU A 62 -4.56 -0.03 12.21
N PRO A 63 -3.53 -0.82 12.53
CA PRO A 63 -2.67 -1.46 11.54
C PRO A 63 -3.40 -2.66 10.91
N HIS A 64 -3.49 -2.65 9.58
CA HIS A 64 -4.14 -3.69 8.80
C HIS A 64 -3.15 -4.35 7.84
N LEU A 65 -3.02 -5.68 7.94
CA LEU A 65 -2.19 -6.46 7.01
C LEU A 65 -3.05 -6.93 5.85
N ILE A 66 -2.71 -6.48 4.64
CA ILE A 66 -3.36 -6.93 3.41
C ILE A 66 -2.47 -7.93 2.69
N ALA A 67 -3.08 -9.00 2.20
CA ALA A 67 -2.42 -9.91 1.28
C ALA A 67 -2.63 -9.42 -0.17
N LYS A 68 -1.60 -9.63 -1.00
CA LYS A 68 -1.54 -9.04 -2.35
C LYS A 68 -2.76 -9.40 -3.22
N PRO A 69 -3.20 -10.67 -3.31
CA PRO A 69 -4.37 -11.02 -4.13
C PRO A 69 -5.65 -10.27 -3.72
N GLU A 70 -5.93 -10.22 -2.42
CA GLU A 70 -7.09 -9.56 -1.83
C GLU A 70 -7.05 -8.05 -2.10
N ALA A 71 -5.87 -7.45 -1.96
CA ALA A 71 -5.65 -6.04 -2.25
C ALA A 71 -5.94 -5.72 -3.72
N LEU A 72 -5.45 -6.54 -4.65
CA LEU A 72 -5.69 -6.35 -6.08
C LEU A 72 -7.16 -6.50 -6.46
N ASP A 73 -7.87 -7.46 -5.87
CA ASP A 73 -9.29 -7.65 -6.11
C ASP A 73 -10.11 -6.46 -5.62
N GLU A 74 -9.77 -5.91 -4.46
CA GLU A 74 -10.45 -4.75 -3.90
C GLU A 74 -10.13 -3.46 -4.70
N VAL A 75 -8.87 -3.25 -5.07
CA VAL A 75 -8.45 -2.17 -5.99
C VAL A 75 -9.23 -2.25 -7.30
N TRP A 76 -9.31 -3.44 -7.90
CA TRP A 76 -10.08 -3.67 -9.11
C TRP A 76 -11.56 -3.35 -8.90
N ARG A 77 -12.16 -3.81 -7.80
CA ARG A 77 -13.58 -3.63 -7.51
C ARG A 77 -13.94 -2.15 -7.37
N ARG A 78 -13.13 -1.39 -6.65
CA ARG A 78 -13.37 0.03 -6.33
C ARG A 78 -12.99 1.00 -7.43
N THR A 79 -12.04 0.63 -8.30
CA THR A 79 -11.68 1.49 -9.42
C THR A 79 -12.90 1.70 -10.34
N HIS A 80 -13.16 2.95 -10.73
CA HIS A 80 -14.28 3.29 -11.60
C HIS A 80 -14.13 2.64 -12.99
N ALA A 81 -15.25 2.30 -13.63
CA ALA A 81 -15.27 1.57 -14.90
C ALA A 81 -14.45 2.27 -16.01
N ASP A 82 -14.48 3.60 -16.07
CA ASP A 82 -13.73 4.38 -17.06
C ASP A 82 -12.21 4.26 -16.92
N PHE A 83 -11.71 3.83 -15.75
CA PHE A 83 -10.28 3.72 -15.44
C PHE A 83 -9.79 2.28 -15.37
N LYS A 84 -10.64 1.29 -15.71
CA LYS A 84 -10.28 -0.12 -15.70
C LYS A 84 -10.85 -0.88 -16.89
N GLY A 85 -10.18 -1.93 -17.31
CA GLY A 85 -10.63 -2.78 -18.40
C GLY A 85 -9.82 -4.05 -18.53
N THR A 86 -10.17 -4.86 -19.52
CA THR A 86 -9.40 -6.05 -19.88
C THR A 86 -8.65 -5.76 -21.17
N VAL A 87 -7.32 -5.89 -21.13
CA VAL A 87 -6.42 -5.77 -22.29
C VAL A 87 -5.60 -7.06 -22.34
N ASP A 88 -5.55 -7.71 -23.50
CA ASP A 88 -4.84 -9.00 -23.69
C ASP A 88 -5.19 -10.06 -22.63
N SER A 89 -6.48 -10.17 -22.30
CA SER A 89 -7.02 -11.07 -21.25
C SER A 89 -6.52 -10.79 -19.83
N ARG A 90 -5.87 -9.64 -19.58
CA ARG A 90 -5.41 -9.20 -18.26
C ARG A 90 -6.24 -8.01 -17.76
N ARG A 91 -6.65 -8.07 -16.48
CA ARG A 91 -7.24 -6.91 -15.79
C ARG A 91 -6.20 -5.79 -15.78
N THR A 92 -6.58 -4.61 -16.25
CA THR A 92 -5.69 -3.46 -16.45
C THR A 92 -6.34 -2.21 -15.88
N LEU A 93 -5.54 -1.35 -15.26
CA LEU A 93 -5.96 -0.06 -14.70
C LEU A 93 -5.20 1.08 -15.34
N MET A 94 -5.82 2.26 -15.43
CA MET A 94 -5.12 3.49 -15.72
C MET A 94 -4.56 4.09 -14.42
N VAL A 95 -3.23 4.23 -14.33
CA VAL A 95 -2.53 4.85 -13.20
C VAL A 95 -1.69 6.03 -13.68
N PHE A 96 -1.42 7.00 -12.81
CA PHE A 96 -0.55 8.13 -13.11
C PHE A 96 0.87 7.83 -12.61
N ARG A 97 1.80 7.67 -13.55
CA ARG A 97 3.25 7.56 -13.30
C ARG A 97 3.94 8.84 -13.75
N SER A 98 5.24 8.96 -13.52
CA SER A 98 6.03 10.17 -13.86
C SER A 98 5.92 10.60 -15.34
N GLY A 99 5.70 9.65 -16.26
CA GLY A 99 5.48 9.91 -17.68
C GLY A 99 4.05 10.27 -18.08
N GLY A 100 3.10 10.32 -17.14
CA GLY A 100 1.68 10.56 -17.39
C GLY A 100 0.78 9.33 -17.16
N PRO A 101 -0.47 9.38 -17.63
CA PRO A 101 -1.40 8.26 -17.50
C PRO A 101 -0.90 7.04 -18.27
N THR A 102 -0.82 5.91 -17.59
CA THR A 102 -0.27 4.64 -18.10
C THR A 102 -1.28 3.53 -17.83
N LEU A 103 -1.55 2.70 -18.83
CA LEU A 103 -2.30 1.45 -18.63
C LEU A 103 -1.35 0.39 -18.07
N VAL A 104 -1.69 -0.15 -16.90
CA VAL A 104 -0.86 -1.09 -16.17
C VAL A 104 -1.69 -2.33 -15.83
N PRO A 105 -1.23 -3.54 -16.18
CA PRO A 105 -1.85 -4.77 -15.72
C PRO A 105 -1.93 -4.80 -14.18
N LEU A 106 -3.05 -5.23 -13.64
CA LEU A 106 -3.36 -5.18 -12.21
C LEU A 106 -2.29 -5.90 -11.37
N ASP A 107 -1.77 -7.01 -11.87
CA ASP A 107 -0.71 -7.81 -11.27
C ASP A 107 0.69 -7.17 -11.33
N ASP A 108 0.87 -6.18 -12.22
CA ASP A 108 2.09 -5.40 -12.41
C ASP A 108 2.08 -4.07 -11.62
N LEU A 109 1.06 -3.82 -10.79
CA LEU A 109 1.08 -2.70 -9.84
C LEU A 109 2.21 -2.87 -8.83
N THR A 110 2.88 -1.76 -8.53
CA THR A 110 3.87 -1.71 -7.44
C THR A 110 3.16 -1.82 -6.08
N PRO A 111 3.84 -2.27 -5.01
CA PRO A 111 3.29 -2.25 -3.66
C PRO A 111 2.79 -0.85 -3.24
N ALA A 112 3.50 0.22 -3.58
CA ALA A 112 3.06 1.57 -3.24
C ALA A 112 1.84 2.04 -4.05
N GLU A 113 1.72 1.62 -5.32
CA GLU A 113 0.50 1.84 -6.11
C GLU A 113 -0.68 1.09 -5.50
N VAL A 114 -0.49 -0.16 -5.07
CA VAL A 114 -1.52 -0.93 -4.35
C VAL A 114 -1.93 -0.21 -3.07
N ALA A 115 -0.98 0.21 -2.23
CA ALA A 115 -1.27 0.91 -0.97
C ALA A 115 -2.02 2.24 -1.16
N ARG A 116 -1.78 2.93 -2.28
CA ARG A 116 -2.44 4.19 -2.65
C ARG A 116 -3.86 3.97 -3.19
N LEU A 117 -4.06 2.90 -3.96
CA LEU A 117 -5.34 2.59 -4.61
C LEU A 117 -6.27 1.76 -3.72
N TYR A 118 -5.72 1.07 -2.71
CA TYR A 118 -6.48 0.29 -1.76
C TYR A 118 -7.49 1.21 -1.06
N PRO A 119 -8.79 0.85 -1.06
CA PRO A 119 -9.80 1.70 -0.47
C PRO A 119 -9.59 1.80 1.03
N ARG A 120 -9.80 3.01 1.52
CA ARG A 120 -9.78 3.33 2.94
C ARG A 120 -11.11 3.97 3.25
N ASP A 121 -11.67 3.67 4.41
CA ASP A 121 -12.82 4.41 4.92
C ASP A 121 -12.30 5.76 5.46
N GLU A 122 -11.89 6.65 4.56
CA GLU A 122 -11.61 8.05 4.86
C GLU A 122 -12.93 8.82 4.79
N LEU A 123 -13.54 9.08 5.95
CA LEU A 123 -14.72 9.95 6.12
C LEU A 123 -14.36 11.43 5.96
#